data_AF-A0A6A6J0Q6-F1
#
_entry.id   AF-A0A6A6J0Q6-F1
#
_cell.length_a   1.000
_cell.length_b   1.000
_cell.length_c   1.000
_cell.angle_alpha   90.00
_cell.angle_beta   90.00
_cell.angle_gamma   90.00
#
_symmetry.space_group_name_H-M   'P 1'
#
loop_
_entity.id
_entity.type
_entity.pdbx_description
1 polymer ?
#
loop_
_entity_poly.entity_id
_entity_poly.type
_entity_poly.pdbx_seq_one_letter_code
_entity_poly.pdbx_strand_id
1 'polypeptide(L)'
;MLRRSHKKSRAGCLECKRRHVKCDEIRPVCRLCTMSGRECNYASHAGSENVSTLDTFPYEQSISPGDNHNQGNVSIHAASPYTDASPSNSALPELPNISDHQNVALHEAINLSHMELLIHLINDKEIFNLGLGDTHLSSISFGLKLSLEFPYLLHQSLAFSARRLAFLHPERAAFYLHEAVSLQTRAVSLFNAAFTEVNRSNCVAILLFSAVLGHHLLADTLAKRDLGELEAFMSYYMQCLEMHRGIYTIATTAWPLLMESELEPILSLSSNFHSRVPRGNDCQRIGELVDGADGLDEEGKEACRMAIQYLQVGFDAMFAQEEHGKRYNMIFSWALLVPPEFTRLLAARRPEALAVLGYYALLLHYGRNMWQVRDSGTYILGIVVDYLGPEWHHWLESPRERVAQDLE
;
A
#
# COMPACT_ATOMS: atom_id res chain seq x y z
N MET A 1 -24.75 37.90 -2.85
CA MET A 1 -23.53 37.08 -2.73
C MET A 1 -22.82 37.43 -1.42
N LEU A 2 -23.03 36.64 -0.36
CA LEU A 2 -22.30 36.80 0.91
C LEU A 2 -21.15 35.80 0.95
N ARG A 3 -19.92 36.32 0.94
CA ARG A 3 -18.68 35.54 1.10
C ARG A 3 -18.60 35.06 2.55
N ARG A 4 -18.75 33.75 2.79
CA ARG A 4 -18.59 33.15 4.13
C ARG A 4 -17.16 33.39 4.63
N SER A 5 -17.05 33.90 5.86
CA SER A 5 -15.78 34.14 6.53
C SER A 5 -15.23 32.81 7.06
N HIS A 6 -14.13 32.34 6.48
CA HIS A 6 -13.42 31.16 6.99
C HIS A 6 -12.54 31.54 8.18
N LYS A 7 -12.48 30.67 9.20
CA LYS A 7 -11.62 30.83 10.37
C LYS A 7 -10.15 30.78 9.92
N LYS A 8 -9.49 31.95 9.89
CA LYS A 8 -8.12 32.12 9.40
C LYS A 8 -7.15 31.30 10.25
N SER A 9 -6.34 30.47 9.62
CA SER A 9 -5.17 29.84 10.24
C SER A 9 -4.18 30.94 10.65
N ARG A 10 -3.89 31.05 11.95
CA ARG A 10 -3.03 32.12 12.49
C ARG A 10 -1.56 31.85 12.13
N ALA A 11 -1.13 30.59 12.15
CA ALA A 11 0.26 30.19 11.91
C ALA A 11 0.50 29.52 10.55
N GLY A 12 -0.45 29.60 9.62
CA GLY A 12 -0.32 29.03 8.27
C GLY A 12 0.87 29.57 7.48
N CYS A 13 1.40 28.73 6.59
CA CYS A 13 2.48 29.10 5.68
C CYS A 13 2.06 30.30 4.80
N LEU A 14 3.06 31.03 4.33
CA LEU A 14 2.88 32.23 3.50
C LEU A 14 2.09 31.89 2.23
N GLU A 15 2.27 30.70 1.69
CA GLU A 15 1.73 30.35 0.39
C GLU A 15 0.26 29.91 0.43
N CYS A 16 -0.16 29.23 1.49
CA CYS A 16 -1.58 29.01 1.77
C CYS A 16 -2.29 30.31 2.15
N LYS A 17 -1.62 31.22 2.88
CA LYS A 17 -2.15 32.55 3.18
C LYS A 17 -2.35 33.38 1.91
N ARG A 18 -1.37 33.41 1.00
CA ARG A 18 -1.46 34.11 -0.30
C ARG A 18 -2.62 33.58 -1.16
N ARG A 19 -2.84 32.27 -1.12
CA ARG A 19 -3.92 31.60 -1.87
C ARG A 19 -5.30 31.72 -1.22
N HIS A 20 -5.41 32.33 -0.04
CA HIS A 20 -6.65 32.41 0.74
C HIS A 20 -7.29 31.04 1.02
N VAL A 21 -6.47 30.00 1.19
CA VAL A 21 -6.86 28.62 1.51
C VAL A 21 -6.39 28.26 2.93
N LYS A 22 -7.05 27.31 3.58
CA LYS A 22 -6.69 26.90 4.94
C LYS A 22 -5.40 26.09 4.92
N CYS A 23 -4.38 26.54 5.65
CA CYS A 23 -3.15 25.78 5.88
C CYS A 23 -3.38 24.77 7.01
N ASP A 24 -2.85 23.57 6.85
CA ASP A 24 -2.79 22.51 7.85
C ASP A 24 -1.64 22.69 8.86
N GLU A 25 -0.81 23.72 8.70
CA GLU A 25 0.27 24.15 9.62
C GLU A 25 1.37 23.08 9.88
N ILE A 26 1.36 21.98 9.14
CA ILE A 26 2.41 20.95 9.16
C ILE A 26 3.74 21.52 8.67
N ARG A 27 4.81 21.26 9.42
CA ARG A 27 6.19 21.70 9.12
C ARG A 27 7.05 20.50 8.73
N PRO A 28 8.04 20.67 7.83
CA PRO A 28 8.51 21.92 7.23
C PRO A 28 7.62 22.45 6.08
N VAL A 29 6.85 21.57 5.43
CA VAL A 29 5.99 21.89 4.27
C VAL A 29 4.57 21.43 4.59
N CYS A 30 3.58 22.29 4.35
CA CYS A 30 2.17 21.97 4.58
C CYS A 30 1.62 21.05 3.46
N ARG A 31 0.61 20.22 3.74
CA ARG A 31 0.06 19.24 2.78
C ARG A 31 -0.38 19.89 1.48
N LEU A 32 -1.00 21.07 1.55
CA LEU A 32 -1.52 21.73 0.35
C LEU A 32 -0.42 22.29 -0.56
N CYS A 33 0.70 22.74 0.01
CA CYS A 33 1.87 23.14 -0.76
C CYS A 33 2.60 21.92 -1.34
N THR A 34 2.65 20.82 -0.58
CA THR A 34 3.17 19.53 -1.03
C THR A 34 2.38 19.03 -2.25
N MET A 35 1.05 19.00 -2.15
CA MET A 35 0.16 18.57 -3.24
C MET A 35 0.19 19.46 -4.48
N SER A 36 0.55 20.73 -4.33
CA SER A 36 0.61 21.67 -5.46
C SER A 36 2.02 21.89 -6.01
N GLY A 37 3.03 21.19 -5.48
CA GLY A 37 4.44 21.35 -5.88
C GLY A 37 4.97 22.77 -5.66
N ARG A 38 4.42 23.49 -4.67
CA ARG A 38 4.76 24.90 -4.41
C ARG A 38 5.68 25.02 -3.22
N GLU A 39 6.57 26.00 -3.30
CA GLU A 39 7.47 26.34 -2.22
C GLU A 39 6.68 26.79 -0.97
N CYS A 40 6.89 26.08 0.15
CA CYS A 40 6.15 26.29 1.38
C CYS A 40 7.01 26.99 2.42
N ASN A 41 6.89 28.31 2.49
CA ASN A 41 7.65 29.11 3.44
C ASN A 41 6.76 29.55 4.61
N TYR A 42 7.21 29.28 5.83
CA TYR A 42 6.61 29.85 7.05
C TYR A 42 7.37 31.13 7.41
N ALA A 43 6.66 32.14 7.92
CA ALA A 43 7.34 33.32 8.46
C ALA A 43 8.25 32.87 9.62
N SER A 44 9.57 32.94 9.43
CA SER A 44 10.53 32.80 10.51
C SER A 44 10.31 33.97 11.46
N HIS A 45 9.96 33.68 12.72
CA HIS A 45 10.01 34.70 13.77
C HIS A 45 11.48 35.07 13.99
N ALA A 46 11.95 36.07 13.24
CA ALA A 46 13.15 36.80 13.57
C ALA A 46 12.80 37.84 14.63
N GLY A 47 13.42 37.74 15.81
CA GLY A 47 13.51 38.82 16.79
C GLY A 47 12.75 38.62 18.10
N SER A 48 13.44 38.06 19.09
CA SER A 48 13.47 38.57 20.48
C SER A 48 14.55 37.80 21.23
N GLU A 49 15.81 38.13 20.96
CA GLU A 49 16.86 37.98 21.95
C GLU A 49 16.44 38.74 23.21
N ASN A 50 16.39 38.06 24.34
CA ASN A 50 16.66 38.68 25.63
C ASN A 50 17.18 37.63 26.59
N VAL A 51 18.49 37.68 26.77
CA VAL A 51 19.25 37.17 27.90
C VAL A 51 18.67 37.79 29.17
N SER A 52 18.36 36.99 30.19
CA SER A 52 18.51 37.38 31.60
C SER A 52 18.45 36.18 32.54
N THR A 53 19.42 36.20 33.45
CA THR A 53 19.84 35.25 34.47
C THR A 53 19.05 35.35 35.79
N LEU A 54 18.97 34.20 36.47
CA LEU A 54 19.08 33.94 37.93
C LEU A 54 18.01 34.45 38.94
N ASP A 55 17.55 33.45 39.71
CA ASP A 55 17.31 33.37 41.17
C ASP A 55 16.03 33.93 41.84
N THR A 56 15.21 33.01 42.42
CA THR A 56 15.02 32.78 43.88
C THR A 56 13.58 32.29 44.24
N PHE A 57 13.45 31.01 44.65
CA PHE A 57 12.66 30.28 45.71
C PHE A 57 11.31 30.81 46.29
N PRO A 58 10.50 30.06 47.12
CA PRO A 58 10.61 28.66 47.65
C PRO A 58 9.30 27.78 47.70
N TYR A 59 9.46 26.43 47.85
CA TYR A 59 8.70 25.45 48.71
C TYR A 59 7.15 25.24 48.50
N GLU A 60 6.48 24.07 48.51
CA GLU A 60 6.71 22.69 48.99
C GLU A 60 5.62 21.68 48.52
N GLN A 61 5.96 20.37 48.49
CA GLN A 61 5.12 19.13 48.62
C GLN A 61 4.05 18.81 47.52
N SER A 62 3.92 17.62 46.89
CA SER A 62 4.14 16.23 47.33
C SER A 62 3.91 15.16 46.20
N ILE A 63 4.58 13.99 46.32
CA ILE A 63 4.27 12.60 45.85
C ILE A 63 4.44 12.15 44.36
N SER A 64 5.58 11.47 44.11
CA SER A 64 5.87 10.15 43.43
C SER A 64 5.32 9.79 42.00
N PRO A 65 5.74 8.66 41.35
CA PRO A 65 6.55 8.69 40.12
C PRO A 65 5.97 7.91 38.92
N GLY A 66 6.60 8.02 37.75
CA GLY A 66 6.59 6.95 36.73
C GLY A 66 6.33 7.40 35.30
N ASP A 67 7.41 7.54 34.55
CA ASP A 67 7.50 7.82 33.11
C ASP A 67 6.66 6.88 32.22
N ASN A 68 6.11 7.44 31.14
CA ASN A 68 5.88 6.67 29.91
C ASN A 68 6.12 7.56 28.68
N HIS A 69 7.34 7.44 28.14
CA HIS A 69 7.66 7.84 26.78
C HIS A 69 6.89 6.94 25.80
N ASN A 70 5.96 7.53 25.05
CA ASN A 70 5.28 6.84 23.96
C ASN A 70 5.99 7.20 22.64
N GLN A 71 6.99 6.40 22.25
CA GLN A 71 7.49 6.35 20.88
C GLN A 71 6.61 5.39 20.07
N GLY A 72 6.14 5.85 18.91
CA GLY A 72 5.25 5.10 18.04
C GLY A 72 5.95 3.90 17.41
N ASN A 73 5.69 2.70 17.92
CA ASN A 73 6.03 1.44 17.29
C ASN A 73 4.92 1.05 16.30
N VAL A 74 5.24 1.01 15.00
CA VAL A 74 4.39 0.40 13.97
C VAL A 74 4.73 -1.10 13.94
N SER A 75 3.90 -1.93 14.56
CA SER A 75 3.98 -3.39 14.42
C SER A 75 3.15 -3.82 13.21
N ILE A 76 3.80 -4.45 12.23
CA ILE A 76 3.14 -5.06 11.07
C ILE A 76 2.64 -6.44 11.49
N HIS A 77 1.34 -6.57 11.73
CA HIS A 77 0.72 -7.85 12.08
C HIS A 77 0.56 -8.75 10.85
N ALA A 78 1.09 -9.97 10.93
CA ALA A 78 0.81 -11.03 9.98
C ALA A 78 -0.64 -11.50 10.11
N ALA A 79 -1.32 -11.73 8.97
CA ALA A 79 -2.60 -12.41 8.96
C ALA A 79 -2.40 -13.87 9.40
N SER A 80 -2.95 -14.23 10.56
CA SER A 80 -2.91 -15.58 11.11
C SER A 80 -4.21 -16.33 10.75
N PRO A 81 -4.15 -17.58 10.26
CA PRO A 81 -5.31 -18.46 10.24
C PRO A 81 -5.44 -19.22 11.57
N TYR A 82 -6.69 -19.39 12.00
CA TYR A 82 -7.14 -20.00 13.25
C TYR A 82 -6.78 -21.50 13.45
N THR A 83 -6.70 -21.87 14.73
CA THR A 83 -6.69 -23.19 15.44
C THR A 83 -7.74 -24.19 14.94
N ASP A 84 -7.62 -25.52 15.05
CA ASP A 84 -7.39 -26.33 16.26
C ASP A 84 -7.16 -27.83 15.91
N ALA A 85 -6.35 -28.57 16.70
CA ALA A 85 -6.52 -29.99 17.07
C ALA A 85 -5.19 -30.62 17.58
N SER A 86 -5.12 -30.88 18.89
CA SER A 86 -4.16 -31.80 19.52
C SER A 86 -4.52 -33.27 19.23
N PRO A 87 -3.59 -34.21 19.37
CA PRO A 87 -3.62 -35.04 20.58
C PRO A 87 -2.26 -35.39 21.20
N SER A 88 -2.36 -35.89 22.42
CA SER A 88 -1.35 -36.08 23.46
C SER A 88 -0.42 -37.29 23.29
N ASN A 89 0.82 -37.14 23.82
CA ASN A 89 1.74 -38.08 24.47
C ASN A 89 1.66 -39.60 24.20
N SER A 90 2.81 -40.18 23.78
CA SER A 90 3.35 -41.43 24.35
C SER A 90 4.87 -41.55 24.14
N ALA A 91 5.54 -42.18 25.09
CA ALA A 91 6.96 -42.13 25.45
C ALA A 91 8.00 -42.79 24.51
N LEU A 92 9.26 -42.36 24.66
CA LEU A 92 10.51 -42.92 24.12
C LEU A 92 10.89 -44.28 24.75
N PRO A 93 11.80 -45.04 24.10
CA PRO A 93 13.07 -45.38 24.77
C PRO A 93 14.34 -45.14 23.93
N GLU A 94 15.47 -45.01 24.63
CA GLU A 94 16.80 -44.50 24.23
C GLU A 94 17.68 -45.44 23.36
N LEU A 95 18.34 -44.83 22.35
CA LEU A 95 19.73 -44.92 21.81
C LEU A 95 20.54 -46.25 21.78
N PRO A 96 21.43 -46.39 20.76
CA PRO A 96 22.84 -46.11 21.02
C PRO A 96 23.55 -45.22 19.98
N ASN A 97 24.50 -44.43 20.50
CA ASN A 97 25.46 -43.56 19.81
C ASN A 97 26.20 -44.22 18.64
N ILE A 98 26.16 -43.57 17.47
CA ILE A 98 27.22 -43.63 16.46
C ILE A 98 27.57 -42.19 16.11
N SER A 99 28.60 -41.66 16.76
CA SER A 99 29.22 -40.39 16.43
C SER A 99 30.14 -40.53 15.20
N ASP A 100 30.23 -39.43 14.44
CA ASP A 100 31.40 -39.00 13.66
C ASP A 100 31.47 -39.17 12.13
N HIS A 101 30.39 -39.48 11.41
CA HIS A 101 30.42 -39.42 9.93
C HIS A 101 29.36 -38.56 9.21
N GLN A 102 28.47 -37.85 9.93
CA GLN A 102 27.46 -36.97 9.28
C GLN A 102 27.75 -35.46 9.40
N ASN A 103 28.77 -35.05 10.15
CA ASN A 103 29.00 -33.64 10.49
C ASN A 103 29.81 -32.81 9.49
N VAL A 104 30.02 -33.26 8.24
CA VAL A 104 30.77 -32.49 7.22
C VAL A 104 30.03 -32.35 5.87
N ALA A 105 28.97 -33.13 5.60
CA ALA A 105 28.26 -33.07 4.31
C ALA A 105 27.25 -31.91 4.20
N LEU A 106 26.94 -31.21 5.29
CA LEU A 106 25.83 -30.23 5.36
C LEU A 106 26.20 -28.77 5.09
N HIS A 107 27.46 -28.45 4.77
CA HIS A 107 27.90 -27.05 4.86
C HIS A 107 27.46 -26.13 3.72
N GLU A 108 26.85 -26.60 2.62
CA GLU A 108 26.38 -25.67 1.56
C GLU A 108 25.54 -26.38 0.47
N ALA A 109 24.52 -27.15 0.87
CA ALA A 109 23.59 -27.69 -0.12
C ALA A 109 22.82 -26.53 -0.78
N ILE A 110 23.07 -26.28 -2.06
CA ILE A 110 22.33 -25.29 -2.86
C ILE A 110 20.84 -25.66 -2.80
N ASN A 111 20.02 -24.74 -2.29
CA ASN A 111 18.57 -24.92 -2.25
C ASN A 111 18.00 -24.78 -3.67
N LEU A 112 17.76 -25.92 -4.33
CA LEU A 112 17.27 -25.97 -5.71
C LEU A 112 15.90 -25.31 -5.86
N SER A 113 15.02 -25.38 -4.84
CA SER A 113 13.73 -24.68 -4.86
C SER A 113 13.95 -23.16 -4.93
N HIS A 114 14.82 -22.60 -4.09
CA HIS A 114 15.12 -21.17 -4.15
C HIS A 114 15.79 -20.76 -5.47
N MET A 115 16.63 -21.63 -6.05
CA MET A 115 17.24 -21.39 -7.36
C MET A 115 16.20 -21.38 -8.49
N GLU A 116 15.22 -22.29 -8.47
CA GLU A 116 14.07 -22.28 -9.39
C GLU A 116 13.30 -20.95 -9.28
N LEU A 117 12.96 -20.53 -8.05
CA LEU A 117 12.27 -19.27 -7.80
C LEU A 117 13.08 -18.06 -8.28
N LEU A 118 14.39 -18.05 -8.07
CA LEU A 118 15.27 -16.97 -8.52
C LEU A 118 15.37 -16.92 -10.06
N ILE A 119 15.54 -18.07 -10.70
CA ILE A 119 15.56 -18.18 -12.16
C ILE A 119 14.23 -17.68 -12.74
N HIS A 120 13.11 -18.06 -12.13
CA HIS A 120 11.80 -17.58 -12.55
C HIS A 120 11.68 -16.06 -12.40
N LEU A 121 12.06 -15.50 -11.24
CA LEU A 121 12.04 -14.06 -10.96
C LEU A 121 12.84 -13.24 -11.99
N ILE A 122 13.98 -13.77 -12.45
CA ILE A 122 14.84 -13.10 -13.44
C ILE A 122 14.22 -13.11 -14.83
N ASN A 123 13.54 -14.20 -15.20
CA ASN A 123 13.10 -14.45 -16.57
C ASN A 123 11.64 -14.03 -16.83
N ASP A 124 10.78 -13.99 -15.82
CA ASP A 124 9.39 -13.60 -15.98
C ASP A 124 9.25 -12.07 -16.04
N LYS A 125 8.87 -11.56 -17.21
CA LYS A 125 8.66 -10.13 -17.46
C LYS A 125 7.32 -9.61 -16.92
N GLU A 126 6.39 -10.49 -16.62
CA GLU A 126 5.03 -10.17 -16.17
C GLU A 126 4.87 -10.26 -14.64
N ILE A 127 5.91 -10.70 -13.92
CA ILE A 127 5.81 -10.91 -12.47
C ILE A 127 5.37 -9.64 -11.73
N PHE A 128 5.91 -8.48 -12.09
CA PHE A 128 5.53 -7.20 -11.47
C PHE A 128 4.50 -6.39 -12.27
N ASN A 129 4.42 -6.54 -13.61
CA ASN A 129 3.51 -5.77 -14.48
C ASN A 129 3.45 -4.24 -14.16
N LEU A 130 4.53 -3.67 -13.62
CA LEU A 130 4.61 -2.28 -13.15
C LEU A 130 4.76 -1.24 -14.27
N GLY A 131 4.68 -1.71 -15.51
CA GLY A 131 4.69 -0.83 -16.66
C GLY A 131 5.96 -0.01 -16.91
N LEU A 132 7.05 -0.44 -16.31
CA LEU A 132 8.39 0.10 -16.51
C LEU A 132 9.03 -0.62 -17.71
N GLY A 133 8.62 -0.29 -18.94
CA GLY A 133 8.99 -0.93 -20.22
C GLY A 133 10.35 -1.65 -20.31
N ASP A 134 11.30 -1.15 -21.13
CA ASP A 134 12.62 -1.79 -21.30
C ASP A 134 13.53 -1.65 -20.06
N THR A 135 13.13 -0.85 -19.08
CA THR A 135 13.80 -0.66 -17.78
C THR A 135 13.56 -1.79 -16.78
N HIS A 136 12.74 -2.79 -17.13
CA HIS A 136 12.41 -3.92 -16.26
C HIS A 136 13.63 -4.77 -15.88
N LEU A 137 14.50 -5.11 -16.85
CA LEU A 137 15.67 -5.97 -16.61
C LEU A 137 16.74 -5.28 -15.76
N SER A 138 16.98 -3.98 -15.99
CA SER A 138 17.91 -3.19 -15.16
C SER A 138 17.39 -3.02 -13.73
N SER A 139 16.08 -2.87 -13.56
CA SER A 139 15.43 -2.74 -12.25
C SER A 139 15.48 -4.05 -11.45
N ILE A 140 15.25 -5.20 -12.10
CA ILE A 140 15.39 -6.52 -11.46
C ILE A 140 16.85 -6.78 -11.10
N SER A 141 17.80 -6.51 -12.00
CA SER A 141 19.22 -6.71 -11.70
C SER A 141 19.68 -5.86 -10.52
N PHE A 142 19.24 -4.61 -10.44
CA PHE A 142 19.49 -3.73 -9.31
C PHE A 142 18.87 -4.27 -8.01
N GLY A 143 17.57 -4.59 -8.03
CA GLY A 143 16.86 -5.13 -6.87
C GLY A 143 17.47 -6.43 -6.36
N LEU A 144 17.94 -7.31 -7.25
CA LEU A 144 18.61 -8.55 -6.89
C LEU A 144 19.97 -8.34 -6.23
N LYS A 145 20.79 -7.41 -6.71
CA LYS A 145 22.06 -7.05 -6.05
C LYS A 145 21.80 -6.58 -4.62
N LEU A 146 20.82 -5.69 -4.44
CA LEU A 146 20.43 -5.21 -3.13
C LEU A 146 19.85 -6.33 -2.24
N SER A 147 19.12 -7.28 -2.84
CA SER A 147 18.57 -8.45 -2.14
C SER A 147 19.65 -9.32 -1.51
N LEU A 148 20.86 -9.37 -2.08
CA LEU A 148 21.99 -10.10 -1.50
C LEU A 148 22.52 -9.45 -0.22
N GLU A 149 22.40 -8.13 -0.10
CA GLU A 149 22.78 -7.38 1.11
C GLU A 149 21.66 -7.37 2.17
N PHE A 150 20.40 -7.43 1.73
CA PHE A 150 19.23 -7.35 2.58
C PHE A 150 18.36 -8.62 2.49
N PRO A 151 18.59 -9.63 3.36
CA PRO A 151 17.94 -10.93 3.27
C PRO A 151 16.41 -10.89 3.25
N TYR A 152 15.78 -9.95 3.96
CA TYR A 152 14.32 -9.80 3.94
C TYR A 152 13.80 -9.50 2.53
N LEU A 153 14.52 -8.71 1.73
CA LEU A 153 14.13 -8.38 0.37
C LEU A 153 14.25 -9.60 -0.55
N LEU A 154 15.31 -10.40 -0.39
CA LEU A 154 15.48 -11.65 -1.15
C LEU A 154 14.34 -12.62 -0.87
N HIS A 155 14.04 -12.88 0.40
CA HIS A 155 12.97 -13.81 0.77
C HIS A 155 11.62 -13.34 0.23
N GLN A 156 11.32 -12.03 0.31
CA GLN A 156 10.06 -11.50 -0.22
C GLN A 156 9.98 -11.59 -1.75
N SER A 157 11.10 -11.38 -2.45
CA SER A 157 11.15 -11.50 -3.91
C SER A 157 10.95 -12.95 -4.36
N LEU A 158 11.57 -13.91 -3.66
CA LEU A 158 11.35 -15.34 -3.90
C LEU A 158 9.92 -15.77 -3.54
N ALA A 159 9.35 -15.23 -2.46
CA ALA A 159 7.97 -15.48 -2.07
C ALA A 159 6.98 -15.08 -3.18
N PHE A 160 7.18 -13.90 -3.76
CA PHE A 160 6.34 -13.42 -4.85
C PHE A 160 6.55 -14.22 -6.15
N SER A 161 7.79 -14.66 -6.41
CA SER A 161 8.11 -15.60 -7.49
C SER A 161 7.38 -16.94 -7.34
N ALA A 162 7.39 -17.53 -6.14
CA ALA A 162 6.63 -18.74 -5.84
C ALA A 162 5.13 -18.51 -6.08
N ARG A 163 4.61 -17.36 -5.65
CA ARG A 163 3.20 -17.02 -5.86
C ARG A 163 2.81 -16.91 -7.34
N ARG A 164 3.72 -16.44 -8.21
CA ARG A 164 3.54 -16.43 -9.67
C ARG A 164 3.62 -17.84 -10.27
N LEU A 165 4.57 -18.67 -9.83
CA LEU A 165 4.64 -20.06 -10.28
C LEU A 165 3.39 -20.86 -9.89
N ALA A 166 2.79 -20.59 -8.73
CA ALA A 166 1.51 -21.20 -8.36
C ALA A 166 0.39 -20.90 -9.36
N PHE A 167 0.41 -19.71 -9.99
CA PHE A 167 -0.53 -19.34 -11.04
C PHE A 167 -0.22 -20.05 -12.36
N LEU A 168 1.06 -20.14 -12.74
CA LEU A 168 1.49 -20.77 -14.00
C LEU A 168 1.41 -22.30 -13.98
N HIS A 169 1.49 -22.90 -12.79
CA HIS A 169 1.47 -24.34 -12.56
C HIS A 169 0.33 -24.75 -11.62
N PRO A 170 -0.94 -24.73 -12.07
CA PRO A 170 -2.09 -25.12 -11.26
C PRO A 170 -1.95 -26.50 -10.61
N GLU A 171 -1.27 -27.43 -11.28
CA GLU A 171 -0.98 -28.78 -10.81
C GLU A 171 -0.05 -28.84 -9.60
N ARG A 172 0.78 -27.80 -9.40
CA ARG A 172 1.70 -27.64 -8.25
C ARG A 172 1.36 -26.41 -7.41
N ALA A 173 0.19 -25.80 -7.61
CA ALA A 173 -0.18 -24.56 -6.95
C ALA A 173 -0.07 -24.64 -5.42
N ALA A 174 -0.55 -25.72 -4.81
CA ALA A 174 -0.48 -25.91 -3.35
C ALA A 174 0.95 -25.87 -2.81
N PHE A 175 1.91 -26.48 -3.54
CA PHE A 175 3.33 -26.47 -3.17
C PHE A 175 3.90 -25.05 -3.25
N TYR A 176 3.71 -24.36 -4.36
CA TYR A 176 4.25 -23.01 -4.54
C TYR A 176 3.58 -21.96 -3.63
N LEU A 177 2.28 -22.12 -3.33
CA LEU A 177 1.59 -21.26 -2.36
C LEU A 177 2.14 -21.47 -0.94
N HIS A 178 2.43 -22.71 -0.54
CA HIS A 178 3.09 -22.99 0.73
C HIS A 178 4.48 -22.34 0.80
N GLU A 179 5.29 -22.47 -0.26
CA GLU A 179 6.60 -21.82 -0.33
C GLU A 179 6.47 -20.29 -0.27
N ALA A 180 5.50 -19.71 -0.98
CA ALA A 180 5.24 -18.27 -0.97
C ALA A 180 4.95 -17.77 0.46
N VAL A 181 4.07 -18.45 1.21
CA VAL A 181 3.73 -18.08 2.59
C VAL A 181 4.93 -18.24 3.53
N SER A 182 5.68 -19.34 3.41
CA SER A 182 6.86 -19.61 4.24
C SER A 182 7.94 -18.54 4.05
N LEU A 183 8.26 -18.22 2.79
CA LEU A 183 9.24 -17.21 2.43
C LEU A 183 8.80 -15.80 2.83
N GLN A 184 7.52 -15.44 2.61
CA GLN A 184 6.97 -14.14 3.03
C GLN A 184 7.05 -14.00 4.56
N THR A 185 6.67 -15.03 5.31
CA THR A 185 6.73 -15.04 6.79
C THR A 185 8.17 -14.83 7.26
N ARG A 186 9.13 -15.52 6.63
CA ARG A 186 10.56 -15.36 6.91
C ARG A 186 11.04 -13.95 6.57
N ALA A 187 10.60 -13.40 5.43
CA ALA A 187 10.96 -12.05 4.99
C ALA A 187 10.51 -10.98 6.00
N VAL A 188 9.23 -11.03 6.42
CA VAL A 188 8.67 -10.11 7.43
C VAL A 188 9.38 -10.26 8.78
N SER A 189 9.69 -11.49 9.19
CA SER A 189 10.43 -11.75 10.44
C SER A 189 11.84 -11.15 10.41
N LEU A 190 12.56 -11.34 9.29
CA LEU A 190 13.89 -10.76 9.08
C LEU A 190 13.84 -9.24 9.02
N PHE A 191 12.83 -8.68 8.35
CA PHE A 191 12.63 -7.24 8.29
C PHE A 191 12.41 -6.66 9.69
N ASN A 192 11.46 -7.20 10.45
CA ASN A 192 11.17 -6.74 11.81
C ASN A 192 12.38 -6.86 12.75
N ALA A 193 13.21 -7.89 12.60
CA ALA A 193 14.43 -8.07 13.40
C ALA A 193 15.55 -7.11 13.00
N ALA A 194 15.64 -6.72 11.73
CA ALA A 194 16.64 -5.78 11.21
C ALA A 194 16.17 -4.31 11.23
N PHE A 195 14.88 -4.08 11.41
CA PHE A 195 14.28 -2.75 11.32
C PHE A 195 14.75 -1.86 12.44
N THR A 196 15.26 -0.69 12.06
CA THR A 196 15.72 0.36 12.97
C THR A 196 15.14 1.69 12.48
N GLU A 197 15.98 2.67 12.17
CA GLU A 197 15.60 3.94 11.59
C GLU A 197 15.89 3.96 10.09
N VAL A 198 15.01 4.60 9.32
CA VAL A 198 15.21 4.76 7.87
C VAL A 198 16.31 5.77 7.61
N ASN A 199 17.32 5.37 6.86
CA ASN A 199 18.50 6.17 6.54
C ASN A 199 18.97 5.92 5.10
N ARG A 200 20.06 6.60 4.70
CA ARG A 200 20.58 6.56 3.32
C ARG A 200 20.97 5.14 2.86
N SER A 201 21.45 4.27 3.74
CA SER A 201 21.93 2.93 3.34
C SER A 201 20.81 1.90 3.22
N ASN A 202 19.68 2.07 3.93
CA ASN A 202 18.61 1.07 3.95
C ASN A 202 17.30 1.52 3.26
N CYS A 203 17.09 2.83 3.00
CA CYS A 203 15.81 3.35 2.51
C CYS A 203 15.33 2.70 1.20
N VAL A 204 16.24 2.47 0.25
CA VAL A 204 15.94 1.80 -1.03
C VAL A 204 15.49 0.35 -0.80
N ALA A 205 16.22 -0.40 0.04
CA ALA A 205 15.91 -1.81 0.32
C ALA A 205 14.57 -1.95 1.05
N ILE A 206 14.32 -1.09 2.04
CA ILE A 206 13.05 -1.03 2.77
C ILE A 206 11.91 -0.73 1.79
N LEU A 207 12.06 0.25 0.91
CA LEU A 207 11.02 0.61 -0.05
C LEU A 207 10.74 -0.53 -1.04
N LEU A 208 11.77 -1.17 -1.60
CA LEU A 208 11.60 -2.30 -2.52
C LEU A 208 10.93 -3.49 -1.83
N PHE A 209 11.36 -3.83 -0.60
CA PHE A 209 10.74 -4.91 0.17
C PHE A 209 9.26 -4.62 0.42
N SER A 210 8.99 -3.40 0.87
CA SER A 210 7.64 -2.92 1.16
C SER A 210 6.77 -2.98 -0.10
N ALA A 211 7.26 -2.50 -1.24
CA ALA A 211 6.56 -2.52 -2.51
C ALA A 211 6.28 -3.96 -3.00
N VAL A 212 7.25 -4.88 -2.95
CA VAL A 212 7.04 -6.28 -3.35
C VAL A 212 6.04 -6.96 -2.40
N LEU A 213 6.11 -6.67 -1.10
CA LEU A 213 5.13 -7.17 -0.13
C LEU A 213 3.71 -6.65 -0.41
N GLY A 214 3.55 -5.35 -0.71
CA GLY A 214 2.28 -4.77 -1.10
C GLY A 214 1.66 -5.45 -2.33
N HIS A 215 2.46 -5.66 -3.39
CA HIS A 215 2.01 -6.38 -4.58
C HIS A 215 1.61 -7.83 -4.29
N HIS A 216 2.38 -8.53 -3.45
CA HIS A 216 2.06 -9.90 -3.04
C HIS A 216 0.70 -9.95 -2.33
N LEU A 217 0.49 -9.11 -1.33
CA LEU A 217 -0.76 -9.08 -0.56
C LEU A 217 -1.96 -8.66 -1.40
N LEU A 218 -1.78 -7.71 -2.32
CA LEU A 218 -2.85 -7.35 -3.24
C LEU A 218 -3.20 -8.52 -4.17
N ALA A 219 -2.21 -9.20 -4.75
CA ALA A 219 -2.44 -10.37 -5.61
C ALA A 219 -3.13 -11.53 -4.85
N ASP A 220 -2.82 -11.72 -3.56
CA ASP A 220 -3.53 -12.67 -2.70
C ASP A 220 -4.96 -12.24 -2.44
N THR A 221 -5.16 -10.98 -2.07
CA THR A 221 -6.50 -10.43 -1.78
C THR A 221 -7.40 -10.53 -3.01
N LEU A 222 -6.90 -10.16 -4.19
CA LEU A 222 -7.63 -10.23 -5.45
C LEU A 222 -7.88 -11.65 -5.93
N ALA A 223 -7.11 -12.64 -5.47
CA ALA A 223 -7.31 -14.05 -5.82
C ALA A 223 -8.35 -14.78 -4.93
N LYS A 224 -8.72 -14.21 -3.78
CA LYS A 224 -9.67 -14.85 -2.86
C LYS A 224 -11.09 -14.88 -3.43
N ARG A 225 -11.76 -16.02 -3.24
CA ARG A 225 -13.14 -16.27 -3.68
C ARG A 225 -13.88 -16.95 -2.53
N ASP A 226 -14.16 -16.19 -1.48
CA ASP A 226 -15.01 -16.64 -0.37
C ASP A 226 -16.46 -16.37 -0.79
N LEU A 227 -17.28 -17.43 -0.94
CA LEU A 227 -18.61 -17.39 -1.56
C LEU A 227 -19.48 -16.20 -1.09
N GLY A 228 -19.52 -15.11 -1.85
CA GLY A 228 -20.50 -14.02 -1.71
C GLY A 228 -20.41 -13.16 -0.44
N GLU A 229 -19.43 -13.39 0.45
CA GLU A 229 -19.33 -12.65 1.71
C GLU A 229 -18.46 -11.39 1.55
N LEU A 230 -19.10 -10.23 1.42
CA LEU A 230 -18.42 -8.93 1.48
C LEU A 230 -17.55 -8.81 2.74
N GLU A 231 -17.99 -9.37 3.86
CA GLU A 231 -17.29 -9.31 5.15
C GLU A 231 -15.89 -9.93 5.09
N ALA A 232 -15.79 -11.15 4.55
CA ALA A 232 -14.53 -11.86 4.42
C ALA A 232 -13.57 -11.12 3.48
N PHE A 233 -14.06 -10.69 2.31
CA PHE A 233 -13.26 -9.89 1.37
C PHE A 233 -12.76 -8.60 2.03
N MET A 234 -13.65 -7.85 2.69
CA MET A 234 -13.31 -6.58 3.32
C MET A 234 -12.27 -6.75 4.42
N SER A 235 -12.32 -7.82 5.21
CA SER A 235 -11.31 -8.09 6.24
C SER A 235 -9.90 -8.18 5.65
N TYR A 236 -9.73 -8.98 4.60
CA TYR A 236 -8.42 -9.11 3.92
C TYR A 236 -8.04 -7.84 3.16
N TYR A 237 -9.00 -7.18 2.51
CA TYR A 237 -8.74 -5.95 1.77
C TYR A 237 -8.33 -4.81 2.69
N MET A 238 -8.91 -4.68 3.88
CA MET A 238 -8.48 -3.68 4.86
C MET A 238 -7.06 -3.94 5.36
N GLN A 239 -6.68 -5.20 5.64
CA GLN A 239 -5.30 -5.56 5.98
C GLN A 239 -4.32 -5.19 4.86
N CYS A 240 -4.72 -5.43 3.60
CA CYS A 240 -3.95 -5.02 2.43
C CYS A 240 -3.77 -3.50 2.37
N LEU A 241 -4.83 -2.71 2.58
CA LEU A 241 -4.75 -1.23 2.61
C LEU A 241 -3.88 -0.71 3.76
N GLU A 242 -3.98 -1.30 4.95
CA GLU A 242 -3.15 -0.94 6.11
C GLU A 242 -1.67 -1.15 5.82
N MET A 243 -1.30 -2.28 5.20
CA MET A 243 0.07 -2.52 4.76
C MET A 243 0.52 -1.43 3.78
N HIS A 244 -0.26 -1.16 2.73
CA HIS A 244 0.09 -0.16 1.72
C HIS A 244 0.28 1.24 2.35
N ARG A 245 -0.52 1.60 3.37
CA ARG A 245 -0.33 2.84 4.11
C ARG A 245 1.01 2.89 4.86
N GLY A 246 1.47 1.77 5.39
CA GLY A 246 2.82 1.63 5.94
C GLY A 246 3.90 1.93 4.89
N ILE A 247 3.77 1.34 3.70
CA ILE A 247 4.67 1.59 2.55
C ILE A 247 4.68 3.08 2.18
N TYR A 248 3.49 3.69 2.05
CA TYR A 248 3.35 5.11 1.71
C TYR A 248 3.98 6.02 2.76
N THR A 249 3.80 5.69 4.04
CA THR A 249 4.41 6.45 5.15
C THR A 249 5.93 6.39 5.08
N ILE A 250 6.50 5.20 4.88
CA ILE A 250 7.95 5.03 4.71
C ILE A 250 8.45 5.84 3.51
N ALA A 251 7.78 5.71 2.35
CA ALA A 251 8.17 6.40 1.13
C ALA A 251 8.14 7.93 1.28
N THR A 252 7.11 8.47 1.93
CA THR A 252 6.98 9.92 2.15
C THR A 252 7.97 10.46 3.17
N THR A 253 8.21 9.74 4.28
CA THR A 253 9.22 10.13 5.28
C THR A 253 10.63 10.07 4.71
N ALA A 254 10.94 9.05 3.90
CA ALA A 254 12.26 8.87 3.30
C ALA A 254 12.42 9.60 1.95
N TRP A 255 11.43 10.38 1.51
CA TRP A 255 11.38 10.95 0.16
C TRP A 255 12.66 11.71 -0.24
N PRO A 256 13.24 12.59 0.61
CA PRO A 256 14.48 13.29 0.25
C PRO A 256 15.65 12.33 0.00
N LEU A 257 15.79 11.28 0.80
CA LEU A 257 16.84 10.28 0.65
C LEU A 257 16.63 9.42 -0.60
N LEU A 258 15.38 9.04 -0.87
CA LEU A 258 15.01 8.24 -2.03
C LEU A 258 15.24 9.00 -3.34
N MET A 259 15.00 10.31 -3.37
CA MET A 259 15.27 11.18 -4.53
C MET A 259 16.76 11.40 -4.79
N GLU A 260 17.64 11.08 -3.84
CA GLU A 260 19.10 11.08 -4.02
C GLU A 260 19.64 9.68 -4.40
N SER A 261 18.78 8.68 -4.55
CA SER A 261 19.15 7.29 -4.85
C SER A 261 18.95 6.94 -6.33
N GLU A 262 19.37 5.74 -6.71
CA GLU A 262 19.17 5.16 -8.04
C GLU A 262 17.68 4.98 -8.42
N LEU A 263 16.76 5.07 -7.45
CA LEU A 263 15.32 5.00 -7.70
C LEU A 263 14.70 6.33 -8.16
N GLU A 264 15.42 7.45 -8.11
CA GLU A 264 14.90 8.78 -8.48
C GLU A 264 14.10 8.78 -9.80
N PRO A 265 14.58 8.18 -10.92
CA PRO A 265 13.85 8.26 -12.19
C PRO A 265 12.50 7.54 -12.14
N ILE A 266 12.44 6.42 -11.41
CA ILE A 266 11.23 5.61 -11.24
C ILE A 266 10.24 6.33 -10.33
N LEU A 267 10.74 6.92 -9.24
CA LEU A 267 9.91 7.66 -8.27
C LEU A 267 9.35 8.95 -8.87
N SER A 268 10.15 9.68 -9.64
CA SER A 268 9.73 10.84 -10.42
C SER A 268 8.65 10.49 -11.43
N LEU A 269 8.80 9.38 -12.17
CA LEU A 269 7.77 8.92 -13.12
C LEU A 269 6.45 8.60 -12.41
N SER A 270 6.52 7.90 -11.28
CA SER A 270 5.38 7.54 -10.45
C SER A 270 4.66 8.79 -9.91
N SER A 271 5.41 9.72 -9.31
CA SER A 271 4.89 10.99 -8.79
C SER A 271 4.24 11.86 -9.87
N ASN A 272 4.85 11.94 -11.05
CA ASN A 272 4.28 12.64 -12.21
C ASN A 272 2.98 11.99 -12.70
N PHE A 273 2.85 10.67 -12.62
CA PHE A 273 1.62 9.96 -12.98
C PHE A 273 0.51 10.24 -11.95
N HIS A 274 0.81 10.17 -10.66
CA HIS A 274 -0.16 10.37 -9.57
C HIS A 274 -0.64 11.82 -9.44
N SER A 275 0.16 12.79 -9.91
CA SER A 275 -0.19 14.23 -9.89
C SER A 275 -0.94 14.72 -11.14
N ARG A 276 -1.28 13.81 -12.06
CA ARG A 276 -2.06 14.17 -13.26
C ARG A 276 -3.43 14.72 -12.88
N VAL A 277 -3.86 15.75 -13.62
CA VAL A 277 -5.20 16.30 -13.49
C VAL A 277 -6.18 15.40 -14.24
N PRO A 278 -7.29 14.95 -13.61
CA PRO A 278 -8.36 14.21 -14.28
C PRO A 278 -8.92 14.96 -15.48
N ARG A 279 -9.18 14.26 -16.59
CA ARG A 279 -9.68 14.81 -17.85
C ARG A 279 -11.02 14.24 -18.28
N GLY A 280 -11.22 12.94 -18.09
CA GLY A 280 -12.47 12.25 -18.43
C GLY A 280 -13.58 12.49 -17.43
N ASN A 281 -14.71 11.82 -17.66
CA ASN A 281 -15.94 11.95 -16.86
C ASN A 281 -16.54 10.61 -16.42
N ASP A 282 -15.80 9.51 -16.56
CA ASP A 282 -16.23 8.16 -16.16
C ASP A 282 -16.68 8.10 -14.69
N CYS A 283 -16.03 8.90 -13.84
CA CYS A 283 -16.31 9.03 -12.41
C CYS A 283 -17.29 10.15 -12.04
N GLN A 284 -17.85 10.89 -13.00
CA GLN A 284 -18.70 12.05 -12.70
C GLN A 284 -19.91 11.67 -11.83
N ARG A 285 -20.60 10.59 -12.20
CA ARG A 285 -21.82 10.13 -11.53
C ARG A 285 -21.56 9.77 -10.05
N ILE A 286 -20.46 9.07 -9.76
CA ILE A 286 -20.13 8.74 -8.37
C ILE A 286 -19.66 9.96 -7.57
N GLY A 287 -19.05 10.95 -8.23
CA GLY A 287 -18.76 12.25 -7.62
C GLY A 287 -20.01 13.00 -7.17
N GLU A 288 -21.04 13.05 -8.03
CA GLU A 288 -22.34 13.66 -7.73
C GLU A 288 -23.03 12.99 -6.53
N LEU A 289 -22.96 11.66 -6.43
CA LEU A 289 -23.45 10.93 -5.26
C LEU A 289 -22.76 11.39 -3.97
N VAL A 290 -21.43 11.45 -3.97
CA VAL A 290 -20.66 11.82 -2.77
C VAL A 290 -20.95 13.26 -2.36
N ASP A 291 -21.05 14.17 -3.32
CA ASP A 291 -21.37 15.58 -3.05
C ASP A 291 -22.78 15.75 -2.46
N GLY A 292 -23.75 14.98 -2.97
CA GLY A 292 -25.13 14.96 -2.50
C GLY A 292 -25.39 14.13 -1.24
N ALA A 293 -24.40 13.40 -0.71
CA ALA A 293 -24.60 12.53 0.44
C ALA A 293 -24.77 13.33 1.75
N ASP A 294 -25.96 13.28 2.35
CA ASP A 294 -26.22 13.91 3.65
C ASP A 294 -25.56 13.16 4.82
N GLY A 295 -25.27 11.87 4.61
CA GLY A 295 -24.69 10.98 5.63
C GLY A 295 -23.18 11.09 5.80
N LEU A 296 -22.50 11.89 4.96
CA LEU A 296 -21.06 12.13 5.03
C LEU A 296 -20.77 13.56 5.47
N ASP A 297 -19.83 13.72 6.40
CA ASP A 297 -19.26 15.03 6.72
C ASP A 297 -18.32 15.52 5.60
N GLU A 298 -17.90 16.77 5.67
CA GLU A 298 -17.03 17.36 4.64
C GLU A 298 -15.66 16.67 4.54
N GLU A 299 -15.15 16.10 5.64
CA GLU A 299 -13.88 15.36 5.64
C GLU A 299 -14.03 14.04 4.87
N GLY A 300 -15.10 13.29 5.14
CA GLY A 300 -15.42 12.07 4.42
C GLY A 300 -15.71 12.31 2.94
N LYS A 301 -16.45 13.38 2.61
CA LYS A 301 -16.67 13.79 1.21
C LYS A 301 -15.37 14.09 0.49
N GLU A 302 -14.47 14.85 1.11
CA GLU A 302 -13.18 15.17 0.50
C GLU A 302 -12.30 13.92 0.30
N ALA A 303 -12.30 13.01 1.27
CA ALA A 303 -11.57 11.74 1.15
C ALA A 303 -12.09 10.89 -0.01
N CYS A 304 -13.41 10.79 -0.17
CA CYS A 304 -14.04 10.15 -1.31
C CYS A 304 -13.71 10.86 -2.64
N ARG A 305 -13.76 12.19 -2.70
CA ARG A 305 -13.37 12.96 -3.90
C ARG A 305 -11.94 12.67 -4.34
N MET A 306 -11.00 12.63 -3.40
CA MET A 306 -9.61 12.27 -3.71
C MET A 306 -9.50 10.85 -4.27
N ALA A 307 -10.17 9.87 -3.65
CA ALA A 307 -10.20 8.49 -4.16
C ALA A 307 -10.79 8.41 -5.58
N ILE A 308 -11.85 9.16 -5.85
CA ILE A 308 -12.51 9.27 -7.17
C ILE A 308 -11.59 9.92 -8.20
N GLN A 309 -10.86 10.98 -7.84
CA GLN A 309 -9.89 11.64 -8.73
C GLN A 309 -8.81 10.66 -9.19
N TYR A 310 -8.26 9.85 -8.27
CA TYR A 310 -7.28 8.82 -8.64
C TYR A 310 -7.89 7.77 -9.58
N LEU A 311 -9.14 7.35 -9.37
CA LEU A 311 -9.84 6.45 -10.30
C LEU A 311 -9.98 7.07 -11.69
N GLN A 312 -10.34 8.36 -11.77
CA GLN A 312 -10.46 9.03 -13.06
C GLN A 312 -9.11 9.13 -13.78
N VAL A 313 -8.01 9.42 -13.07
CA VAL A 313 -6.66 9.37 -13.65
C VAL A 313 -6.33 7.96 -14.18
N GLY A 314 -6.75 6.92 -13.46
CA GLY A 314 -6.66 5.54 -13.92
C GLY A 314 -7.43 5.29 -15.21
N PHE A 315 -8.71 5.68 -15.28
CA PHE A 315 -9.53 5.54 -16.48
C PHE A 315 -8.99 6.35 -17.66
N ASP A 316 -8.51 7.57 -17.43
CA ASP A 316 -7.90 8.39 -18.47
C ASP A 316 -6.67 7.68 -19.08
N ALA A 317 -5.84 7.05 -18.25
CA ALA A 317 -4.69 6.27 -18.69
C ALA A 317 -5.08 4.98 -19.43
N MET A 318 -6.21 4.36 -19.05
CA MET A 318 -6.76 3.17 -19.72
C MET A 318 -7.08 3.43 -21.20
N PHE A 319 -7.68 4.58 -21.49
CA PHE A 319 -8.16 4.92 -22.83
C PHE A 319 -7.17 5.77 -23.64
N ALA A 320 -6.14 6.32 -23.00
CA ALA A 320 -5.07 7.00 -23.71
C ALA A 320 -4.21 6.00 -24.52
N GLN A 321 -3.57 6.49 -25.60
CA GLN A 321 -2.51 5.77 -26.33
C GLN A 321 -1.21 5.70 -25.51
N GLU A 322 -1.30 5.31 -24.24
CA GLU A 322 -0.16 5.09 -23.37
C GLU A 322 0.46 3.72 -23.60
N GLU A 323 1.75 3.61 -23.30
CA GLU A 323 2.44 2.32 -23.22
C GLU A 323 1.66 1.38 -22.31
N HIS A 324 1.54 0.11 -22.72
CA HIS A 324 0.77 -0.93 -22.03
C HIS A 324 1.03 -0.98 -20.53
N GLY A 325 2.26 -0.69 -20.15
CA GLY A 325 2.67 -0.59 -18.77
C GLY A 325 2.00 0.51 -17.95
N LYS A 326 2.08 1.76 -18.42
CA LYS A 326 1.58 2.94 -17.70
C LYS A 326 0.07 2.91 -17.52
N ARG A 327 -0.60 2.23 -18.44
CA ARG A 327 -2.05 2.00 -18.47
C ARG A 327 -2.59 1.42 -17.16
N TYR A 328 -1.89 0.46 -16.57
CA TYR A 328 -2.37 -0.28 -15.39
C TYR A 328 -1.79 0.22 -14.06
N ASN A 329 -0.94 1.24 -14.07
CA ASN A 329 -0.26 1.75 -12.87
C ASN A 329 -1.23 2.11 -11.73
N MET A 330 -2.40 2.65 -12.07
CA MET A 330 -3.38 3.05 -11.08
C MET A 330 -4.05 1.85 -10.38
N ILE A 331 -4.09 0.66 -10.99
CA ILE A 331 -4.63 -0.55 -10.34
C ILE A 331 -3.88 -0.82 -9.03
N PHE A 332 -2.54 -0.77 -9.07
CA PHE A 332 -1.69 -1.01 -7.92
C PHE A 332 -1.53 0.22 -7.03
N SER A 333 -1.48 1.42 -7.64
CA SER A 333 -1.26 2.66 -6.90
C SER A 333 -2.51 3.13 -6.13
N TRP A 334 -3.72 2.78 -6.55
CA TRP A 334 -4.93 3.29 -5.92
C TRP A 334 -5.02 2.89 -4.44
N ALA A 335 -4.80 1.61 -4.13
CA ALA A 335 -4.74 1.10 -2.76
C ALA A 335 -3.67 1.78 -1.89
N LEU A 336 -2.60 2.28 -2.51
CA LEU A 336 -1.53 3.02 -1.85
C LEU A 336 -1.88 4.49 -1.60
N LEU A 337 -2.64 5.12 -2.51
CA LEU A 337 -2.87 6.57 -2.54
C LEU A 337 -4.15 7.02 -1.84
N VAL A 338 -5.12 6.13 -1.66
CA VAL A 338 -6.41 6.50 -1.04
C VAL A 338 -6.22 7.07 0.37
N PRO A 339 -6.93 8.15 0.74
CA PRO A 339 -6.74 8.77 2.04
C PRO A 339 -7.09 7.85 3.22
N PRO A 340 -6.44 8.04 4.39
CA PRO A 340 -6.79 7.37 5.63
C PRO A 340 -8.27 7.38 5.98
N GLU A 341 -8.91 8.53 5.76
CA GLU A 341 -10.31 8.74 6.07
C GLU A 341 -11.24 7.94 5.15
N PHE A 342 -10.91 7.85 3.85
CA PHE A 342 -11.64 6.99 2.92
C PHE A 342 -11.55 5.51 3.33
N THR A 343 -10.35 5.07 3.77
CA THR A 343 -10.17 3.70 4.29
C THR A 343 -11.04 3.45 5.53
N ARG A 344 -11.20 4.45 6.41
CA ARG A 344 -12.08 4.38 7.59
C ARG A 344 -13.55 4.23 7.18
N LEU A 345 -14.00 4.97 6.16
CA LEU A 345 -15.35 4.86 5.63
C LEU A 345 -15.60 3.48 4.99
N LEU A 346 -14.62 2.95 4.26
CA LEU A 346 -14.65 1.59 3.72
C LEU A 346 -14.74 0.52 4.82
N ALA A 347 -13.90 0.62 5.85
CA ALA A 347 -13.93 -0.29 7.00
C ALA A 347 -15.27 -0.25 7.75
N ALA A 348 -15.89 0.95 7.83
CA ALA A 348 -17.23 1.14 8.36
C ALA A 348 -18.36 0.76 7.38
N ARG A 349 -18.01 0.23 6.19
CA ARG A 349 -18.94 -0.21 5.13
C ARG A 349 -19.95 0.87 4.74
N ARG A 350 -19.50 2.13 4.70
CA ARG A 350 -20.34 3.24 4.28
C ARG A 350 -20.75 3.02 2.82
N PRO A 351 -22.05 3.08 2.50
CA PRO A 351 -22.53 2.79 1.15
C PRO A 351 -21.86 3.62 0.05
N GLU A 352 -21.58 4.90 0.31
CA GLU A 352 -20.90 5.80 -0.61
C GLU A 352 -19.48 5.33 -0.91
N ALA A 353 -18.75 4.86 0.11
CA ALA A 353 -17.38 4.37 -0.04
C ALA A 353 -17.33 3.01 -0.75
N LEU A 354 -18.31 2.14 -0.49
CA LEU A 354 -18.47 0.88 -1.22
C LEU A 354 -18.83 1.12 -2.68
N ALA A 355 -19.65 2.14 -2.98
CA ALA A 355 -19.94 2.51 -4.36
C ALA A 355 -18.67 2.99 -5.09
N VAL A 356 -17.79 3.76 -4.43
CA VAL A 356 -16.45 4.11 -4.98
C VAL A 356 -15.59 2.86 -5.20
N LEU A 357 -15.62 1.87 -4.28
CA LEU A 357 -14.95 0.58 -4.48
C LEU A 357 -15.49 -0.17 -5.71
N GLY A 358 -16.79 -0.05 -6.03
CA GLY A 358 -17.36 -0.58 -7.27
C GLY A 358 -16.73 0.01 -8.54
N TYR A 359 -16.34 1.30 -8.52
CA TYR A 359 -15.58 1.90 -9.63
C TYR A 359 -14.12 1.43 -9.65
N TYR A 360 -13.50 1.19 -8.48
CA TYR A 360 -12.19 0.52 -8.46
C TYR A 360 -12.26 -0.90 -9.02
N ALA A 361 -13.36 -1.62 -8.77
CA ALA A 361 -13.61 -2.94 -9.35
C ALA A 361 -13.72 -2.88 -10.88
N LEU A 362 -14.31 -1.83 -11.45
CA LEU A 362 -14.25 -1.59 -12.89
C LEU A 362 -12.82 -1.36 -13.39
N LEU A 363 -12.00 -0.57 -12.68
CA LEU A 363 -10.60 -0.36 -13.04
C LEU A 363 -9.82 -1.69 -13.03
N LEU A 364 -10.05 -2.55 -12.03
CA LEU A 364 -9.52 -3.91 -11.98
C LEU A 364 -9.99 -4.76 -13.17
N HIS A 365 -11.26 -4.67 -13.55
CA HIS A 365 -11.80 -5.43 -14.69
C HIS A 365 -11.06 -5.13 -16.00
N TYR A 366 -10.62 -3.89 -16.21
CA TYR A 366 -9.79 -3.59 -17.39
C TYR A 366 -8.39 -4.20 -17.34
N GLY A 367 -7.88 -4.47 -16.14
CA GLY A 367 -6.63 -5.21 -15.90
C GLY A 367 -6.79 -6.74 -15.87
N ARG A 368 -7.95 -7.29 -16.26
CA ARG A 368 -8.27 -8.72 -16.10
C ARG A 368 -7.30 -9.71 -16.75
N ASN A 369 -6.54 -9.28 -17.76
CA ASN A 369 -5.52 -10.12 -18.41
C ASN A 369 -4.25 -10.27 -17.56
N MET A 370 -4.08 -9.45 -16.52
CA MET A 370 -2.97 -9.54 -15.60
C MET A 370 -3.21 -10.67 -14.60
N TRP A 371 -2.19 -11.47 -14.36
CA TRP A 371 -2.29 -12.65 -13.49
C TRP A 371 -2.63 -12.33 -12.04
N GLN A 372 -2.25 -11.13 -11.57
CA GLN A 372 -2.59 -10.64 -10.23
C GLN A 372 -4.07 -10.30 -10.10
N VAL A 373 -4.72 -9.91 -11.21
CA VAL A 373 -6.04 -9.27 -11.20
C VAL A 373 -7.13 -10.25 -11.63
N ARG A 374 -6.99 -10.87 -12.81
CA ARG A 374 -7.96 -11.86 -13.33
C ARG A 374 -9.41 -11.33 -13.30
N ASP A 375 -10.36 -12.18 -12.92
CA ASP A 375 -11.78 -11.89 -12.76
C ASP A 375 -12.12 -11.07 -11.49
N SER A 376 -11.13 -10.60 -10.72
CA SER A 376 -11.36 -9.91 -9.44
C SER A 376 -12.26 -8.68 -9.58
N GLY A 377 -12.14 -7.92 -10.66
CA GLY A 377 -13.00 -6.76 -10.91
C GLY A 377 -14.49 -7.13 -10.99
N THR A 378 -14.82 -8.19 -11.74
CA THR A 378 -16.19 -8.69 -11.84
C THR A 378 -16.68 -9.25 -10.51
N TYR A 379 -15.84 -10.01 -9.82
CA TYR A 379 -16.15 -10.58 -8.52
C TYR A 379 -16.43 -9.50 -7.46
N ILE A 380 -15.54 -8.52 -7.31
CA ILE A 380 -15.68 -7.43 -6.33
C ILE A 380 -16.89 -6.56 -6.65
N LEU A 381 -17.13 -6.26 -7.93
CA LEU A 381 -18.32 -5.50 -8.33
C LEU A 381 -19.60 -6.25 -7.96
N GLY A 382 -19.64 -7.57 -8.18
CA GLY A 382 -20.78 -8.42 -7.81
C GLY A 382 -21.10 -8.34 -6.31
N ILE A 383 -20.12 -8.61 -5.44
CA ILE A 383 -20.33 -8.58 -3.98
C ILE A 383 -20.73 -7.18 -3.48
N VAL A 384 -20.22 -6.11 -4.10
CA VAL A 384 -20.58 -4.73 -3.74
C VAL A 384 -22.01 -4.42 -4.15
N VAL A 385 -22.41 -4.78 -5.38
CA VAL A 385 -23.77 -4.56 -5.88
C VAL A 385 -24.79 -5.35 -5.05
N ASP A 386 -24.50 -6.62 -4.76
CA ASP A 386 -25.37 -7.49 -3.98
C ASP A 386 -25.56 -6.97 -2.54
N TYR A 387 -24.49 -6.46 -1.91
CA TYR A 387 -24.55 -5.91 -0.56
C TYR A 387 -25.30 -4.57 -0.48
N LEU A 388 -25.06 -3.68 -1.44
CA LEU A 388 -25.68 -2.35 -1.45
C LEU A 388 -27.16 -2.41 -1.81
N GLY A 389 -27.57 -3.36 -2.66
CA GLY A 389 -28.96 -3.55 -3.03
C GLY A 389 -29.47 -2.59 -4.13
N PRO A 390 -30.76 -2.74 -4.51
CA PRO A 390 -31.31 -2.13 -5.72
C PRO A 390 -31.31 -0.61 -5.75
N GLU A 391 -31.40 0.06 -4.61
CA GLU A 391 -31.40 1.52 -4.52
C GLU A 391 -30.06 2.16 -4.96
N TRP A 392 -28.97 1.39 -4.95
CA TRP A 392 -27.65 1.82 -5.41
C TRP A 392 -27.36 1.48 -6.87
N HIS A 393 -28.23 0.70 -7.54
CA HIS A 393 -28.01 0.24 -8.91
C HIS A 393 -27.77 1.38 -9.89
N HIS A 394 -28.50 2.49 -9.76
CA HIS A 394 -28.34 3.65 -10.65
C HIS A 394 -26.92 4.23 -10.62
N TRP A 395 -26.29 4.25 -9.44
CA TRP A 395 -24.95 4.80 -9.25
C TRP A 395 -23.84 3.87 -9.75
N LEU A 396 -24.12 2.56 -9.77
CA LEU A 396 -23.23 1.49 -10.23
C LEU A 396 -23.57 0.97 -11.65
N GLU A 397 -24.52 1.60 -12.34
CA GLU A 397 -24.94 1.21 -13.69
C GLU A 397 -23.77 1.22 -14.68
N SER A 398 -23.00 2.30 -14.73
CA SER A 398 -21.85 2.43 -15.64
C SER A 398 -20.79 1.32 -15.44
N PRO A 399 -20.30 1.05 -14.20
CA PRO A 399 -19.48 -0.13 -13.94
C PRO A 399 -20.10 -1.45 -14.41
N ARG A 400 -21.39 -1.69 -14.10
CA ARG A 400 -22.05 -2.95 -14.44
C ARG A 400 -22.19 -3.15 -15.95
N GLU A 401 -22.60 -2.13 -16.68
CA GLU A 401 -22.76 -2.18 -18.14
C GLU A 401 -21.41 -2.44 -18.82
N ARG A 402 -20.35 -1.74 -18.40
CA ARG A 402 -19.01 -1.89 -18.99
C ARG A 402 -18.41 -3.26 -18.72
N VAL A 403 -18.58 -3.80 -17.51
CA VAL A 403 -18.17 -5.17 -17.21
C VAL A 403 -18.97 -6.19 -18.02
N ALA A 404 -20.27 -5.96 -18.24
CA ALA A 404 -21.11 -6.86 -19.04
C ALA A 404 -20.75 -6.84 -20.53
N GLN A 405 -20.53 -5.66 -21.11
CA GLN A 405 -20.16 -5.47 -22.52
C GLN A 405 -18.84 -6.16 -22.90
N ASP A 406 -17.90 -6.24 -21.96
CA ASP A 406 -16.59 -6.85 -22.17
C ASP A 406 -16.58 -8.39 -21.98
N LEU A 407 -17.70 -8.97 -21.52
CA LEU A 407 -17.89 -10.42 -21.35
C LEU A 407 -18.66 -11.06 -22.52
N GLU A 408 -19.30 -10.24 -23.37
CA GLU A 408 -19.92 -10.63 -24.65
C GLU A 408 -18.88 -10.62 -25.78
#